data_AF-A0AA96E303-F1
#
_entry.id   AF-A0AA96E303-F1
#
_cell.length_a   1.000
_cell.length_b   1.000
_cell.length_c   1.000
_cell.angle_alpha   90.00
_cell.angle_beta   90.00
_cell.angle_gamma   90.00
#
_symmetry.space_group_name_H-M   'P 1'
#
loop_
_entity.id
_entity.type
_entity.pdbx_description
1 polymer ?
#
loop_
_entity_poly.entity_id
_entity_poly.type
_entity_poly.pdbx_seq_one_letter_code
_entity_poly.pdbx_strand_id
1 'polypeptide(L)'
;MSHLEHVLIGLGIQLLLALLPRVTLWVSGALAVAVFLGREIAQHEYKLAVARGWEWGQTQPVGVLEGVVTGWHLDSVLDVLAPAAGCFLLALGVWAIRQRGR
;
A
#
# COMPACT_ATOMS: atom_id res chain seq x y z
N MET A 1 3.50 1.98 13.63
CA MET A 1 2.31 1.15 13.39
C MET A 1 2.80 -0.28 13.23
N SER A 2 2.08 -1.26 13.74
CA SER A 2 2.46 -2.66 13.57
C SER A 2 1.99 -3.18 12.21
N HIS A 3 2.70 -4.15 11.62
CA HIS A 3 2.30 -4.75 10.33
C HIS A 3 0.87 -5.30 10.33
N LEU A 4 0.36 -5.73 11.50
CA LEU A 4 -1.03 -6.16 11.66
C LEU A 4 -2.02 -5.01 11.45
N GLU A 5 -1.70 -3.80 11.92
CA GLU A 5 -2.52 -2.62 11.68
C GLU A 5 -2.58 -2.29 10.19
N HIS A 6 -1.45 -2.37 9.47
CA HIS A 6 -1.43 -2.16 8.02
C HIS A 6 -2.31 -3.18 7.29
N VAL A 7 -2.27 -4.46 7.69
CA VAL A 7 -3.16 -5.49 7.15
C VAL A 7 -4.62 -5.13 7.38
N LEU A 8 -5.00 -4.77 8.62
CA LEU A 8 -6.39 -4.42 8.94
C LEU A 8 -6.87 -3.18 8.19
N ILE A 9 -6.04 -2.15 8.08
CA ILE A 9 -6.34 -0.94 7.31
C ILE A 9 -6.48 -1.30 5.82
N GLY A 10 -5.58 -2.13 5.27
CA GLY A 10 -5.65 -2.58 3.87
C GLY A 10 -6.93 -3.36 3.57
N LEU A 11 -7.32 -4.27 4.44
CA LEU A 11 -8.60 -4.98 4.33
C LEU A 11 -9.79 -4.02 4.42
N GLY A 12 -9.73 -3.03 5.32
CA GLY A 12 -10.74 -1.98 5.44
C GLY A 12 -10.91 -1.18 4.14
N ILE A 13 -9.79 -0.72 3.55
CA ILE A 13 -9.78 -0.01 2.26
C ILE A 13 -10.34 -0.90 1.15
N GLN A 14 -9.88 -2.15 1.07
CA GLN A 14 -10.33 -3.10 0.05
C GLN A 14 -11.84 -3.35 0.12
N LEU A 15 -12.38 -3.56 1.31
CA LEU A 15 -13.81 -3.80 1.53
C LEU A 15 -14.63 -2.55 1.22
N LEU A 16 -14.20 -1.37 1.67
CA LEU A 16 -14.88 -0.11 1.42
C LEU A 16 -14.93 0.21 -0.08
N LEU A 17 -13.81 0.08 -0.78
CA LEU A 17 -13.75 0.32 -2.23
C LEU A 17 -14.55 -0.71 -3.03
N ALA A 18 -14.67 -1.96 -2.54
CA ALA A 18 -15.50 -2.97 -3.18
C ALA A 18 -17.01 -2.70 -3.09
N LEU A 19 -17.45 -1.74 -2.25
CA LEU A 19 -18.84 -1.26 -2.25
C LEU A 19 -19.15 -0.38 -3.46
N LEU A 20 -18.13 0.15 -4.14
CA LEU A 20 -18.33 0.98 -5.32
C LEU A 20 -18.84 0.12 -6.49
N PRO A 21 -19.77 0.67 -7.30
CA PRO A 21 -20.25 -0.04 -8.47
C PRO A 21 -19.08 -0.33 -9.42
N ARG A 22 -19.01 -1.57 -9.92
CA ARG A 22 -17.98 -2.08 -10.86
C ARG A 22 -16.58 -2.28 -10.27
N VAL A 23 -16.37 -2.07 -8.97
CA VAL A 23 -15.08 -2.37 -8.32
C VAL A 23 -15.14 -3.78 -7.72
N THR A 24 -14.25 -4.66 -8.18
CA THR A 24 -14.14 -6.03 -7.63
C THR A 24 -13.18 -6.05 -6.44
N LEU A 25 -13.28 -7.09 -5.60
CA LEU A 25 -12.33 -7.30 -4.49
C LEU A 25 -10.86 -7.38 -4.96
N TRP A 26 -10.62 -7.84 -6.19
CA TRP A 26 -9.29 -7.84 -6.80
C TRP A 26 -8.80 -6.43 -7.09
N VAL A 27 -9.65 -5.61 -7.72
CA VAL A 27 -9.33 -4.22 -8.05
C VAL A 27 -9.17 -3.39 -6.78
N SER A 28 -10.09 -3.49 -5.83
CA SER A 28 -9.99 -2.77 -4.56
C SER A 28 -8.79 -3.21 -3.73
N GLY A 29 -8.41 -4.49 -3.80
CA GLY A 29 -7.21 -5.00 -3.15
C GLY A 29 -5.94 -4.40 -3.75
N ALA A 30 -5.85 -4.34 -5.07
CA ALA A 30 -4.73 -3.70 -5.75
C ALA A 30 -4.61 -2.20 -5.41
N LEU A 31 -5.75 -1.49 -5.35
CA LEU A 31 -5.80 -0.08 -4.95
C LEU A 31 -5.37 0.11 -3.49
N ALA A 32 -5.80 -0.77 -2.57
CA ALA A 32 -5.37 -0.71 -1.18
C ALA A 32 -3.84 -0.87 -1.06
N VAL A 33 -3.24 -1.81 -1.78
CA VAL A 33 -1.78 -2.00 -1.81
C VAL A 33 -1.07 -0.78 -2.39
N ALA A 34 -1.61 -0.18 -3.44
CA ALA A 34 -1.04 1.03 -4.04
C ALA A 34 -0.98 2.20 -3.05
N VAL A 35 -1.94 2.31 -2.13
CA VAL A 35 -1.92 3.33 -1.06
C VAL A 35 -0.74 3.11 -0.10
N PHE A 36 -0.49 1.89 0.35
CA PHE A 36 0.66 1.60 1.22
C PHE A 36 1.99 1.77 0.49
N LEU A 37 2.06 1.35 -0.77
CA LEU A 37 3.23 1.54 -1.60
C LEU A 37 3.55 3.04 -1.77
N GLY A 38 2.54 3.84 -2.11
CA GLY A 38 2.69 5.29 -2.23
C GLY A 38 3.09 5.96 -0.93
N ARG A 39 2.55 5.51 0.21
CA ARG A 39 2.96 5.95 1.55
C ARG A 39 4.44 5.72 1.79
N GLU A 40 4.95 4.50 1.57
CA GLU A 40 6.37 4.18 1.81
C GLU A 40 7.29 4.99 0.89
N ILE A 41 6.93 5.12 -0.40
CA ILE A 41 7.69 5.94 -1.36
C ILE A 41 7.77 7.39 -0.86
N ALA A 42 6.63 7.99 -0.48
CA ALA A 42 6.60 9.36 0.03
C ALA A 42 7.41 9.51 1.33
N GLN A 43 7.41 8.50 2.20
CA GLN A 43 8.23 8.50 3.42
C GLN A 43 9.73 8.44 3.10
N HIS A 44 10.15 7.68 2.09
CA HIS A 44 11.54 7.66 1.64
C HIS A 44 11.96 8.98 1.02
N GLU A 45 11.15 9.54 0.13
CA GLU A 45 11.40 10.87 -0.48
C GLU A 45 11.52 11.95 0.59
N TYR A 46 10.63 11.94 1.58
CA TYR A 46 10.69 12.88 2.69
C TYR A 46 11.99 12.75 3.50
N LYS A 47 12.38 11.52 3.88
CA LYS A 47 13.63 11.28 4.64
C LYS A 47 14.85 11.74 3.83
N LEU A 48 14.87 11.46 2.53
CA LEU A 48 15.96 11.85 1.63
C LEU A 48 16.01 13.37 1.45
N ALA A 49 14.88 14.03 1.29
CA ALA A 49 14.78 15.48 1.20
C ALA A 49 15.34 16.14 2.47
N VAL A 50 14.88 15.70 3.65
CA VAL A 50 15.36 16.22 4.94
C VAL A 50 16.86 15.98 5.13
N ALA A 51 17.37 14.81 4.76
CA ALA A 51 18.81 14.51 4.81
C ALA A 51 19.64 15.41 3.87
N ARG A 52 19.03 15.94 2.80
CA ARG A 52 19.63 16.90 1.87
C ARG A 52 19.42 18.37 2.29
N GLY A 53 18.92 18.61 3.51
CA GLY A 53 18.72 19.96 4.05
C GLY A 53 17.45 20.64 3.55
N TRP A 54 16.47 19.88 3.08
CA TRP A 54 15.17 20.43 2.67
C TRP A 54 14.39 21.00 3.85
N GLU A 55 13.81 22.18 3.65
CA GLU A 55 12.88 22.82 4.58
C GLU A 55 11.47 22.96 3.98
N TRP A 56 10.46 23.00 4.84
CA TRP A 56 9.07 23.09 4.43
C TRP A 56 8.81 24.37 3.63
N GLY A 57 8.16 24.24 2.46
CA GLY A 57 7.93 25.35 1.53
C GLY A 57 8.94 25.43 0.38
N GLN A 58 10.03 24.65 0.43
CA GLN A 58 10.95 24.50 -0.70
C GLN A 58 10.50 23.35 -1.62
N THR A 59 10.95 23.37 -2.88
CA THR A 59 10.84 22.20 -3.75
C THR A 59 11.71 21.08 -3.20
N GLN A 60 11.16 19.87 -3.06
CA GLN A 60 11.93 18.73 -2.55
C GLN A 60 13.07 18.40 -3.52
N PRO A 61 14.34 18.36 -3.05
CA PRO A 61 15.49 18.08 -3.90
C PRO A 61 15.64 16.56 -4.07
N VAL A 62 14.59 15.89 -4.56
CA VAL A 62 14.54 14.45 -4.78
C VAL A 62 14.06 14.15 -6.19
N GLY A 63 14.72 13.18 -6.84
CA GLY A 63 14.33 12.72 -8.16
C GLY A 63 13.04 11.91 -8.11
N VAL A 64 12.27 11.94 -9.20
CA VAL A 64 10.92 11.32 -9.32
C VAL A 64 10.87 9.83 -8.97
N LEU A 65 11.99 9.10 -9.07
CA LEU A 65 12.07 7.67 -8.77
C LEU A 65 12.98 7.35 -7.58
N GLU A 66 13.58 8.35 -6.94
CA GLU A 66 14.55 8.09 -5.86
C GLU A 66 13.89 7.41 -4.66
N GLY A 67 12.64 7.75 -4.33
CA GLY A 67 11.88 7.08 -3.27
C GLY A 67 11.52 5.63 -3.56
N VAL A 68 11.46 5.26 -4.83
CA VAL A 68 11.17 3.88 -5.27
C VAL A 68 12.41 3.00 -5.20
N VAL A 69 13.59 3.57 -5.44
CA VAL A 69 14.82 2.78 -5.61
C VAL A 69 15.69 2.76 -4.34
N THR A 70 15.60 3.78 -3.48
CA THR A 70 16.52 3.96 -2.35
C THR A 70 15.82 3.87 -1.00
N GLY A 71 16.55 3.48 0.04
CA GLY A 71 16.08 3.54 1.44
C GLY A 71 15.17 2.41 1.90
N TRP A 72 14.88 1.40 1.06
CA TRP A 72 14.04 0.27 1.43
C TRP A 72 14.70 -0.63 2.46
N HIS A 73 14.07 -0.74 3.62
CA HIS A 73 14.39 -1.71 4.65
C HIS A 73 13.37 -2.83 4.66
N LEU A 74 13.71 -3.97 5.28
CA LEU A 74 12.82 -5.12 5.40
C LEU A 74 11.46 -4.72 6.03
N ASP A 75 11.49 -3.83 7.01
CA ASP A 75 10.30 -3.30 7.69
C ASP A 75 9.35 -2.58 6.71
N SER A 76 9.88 -1.66 5.89
CA SER A 76 9.12 -0.98 4.82
C SER A 76 8.57 -1.93 3.76
N VAL A 77 9.34 -2.98 3.44
CA VAL A 77 8.87 -4.01 2.50
C VAL A 77 7.69 -4.79 3.12
N LEU A 78 7.76 -5.13 4.41
CA LEU A 78 6.68 -5.81 5.13
C LEU A 78 5.43 -4.92 5.28
N ASP A 79 5.60 -3.61 5.46
CA ASP A 79 4.51 -2.64 5.50
C ASP A 79 3.68 -2.60 4.20
N VAL A 80 4.24 -3.04 3.07
CA VAL A 80 3.53 -3.17 1.79
C VAL A 80 3.08 -4.61 1.51
N LEU A 81 3.96 -5.58 1.76
CA LEU A 81 3.69 -6.99 1.46
C LEU A 81 2.66 -7.61 2.40
N ALA A 82 2.64 -7.23 3.68
CA ALA A 82 1.65 -7.73 4.62
C ALA A 82 0.21 -7.37 4.21
N PRO A 83 -0.14 -6.09 3.97
CA PRO A 83 -1.46 -5.75 3.46
C PRO A 83 -1.73 -6.36 2.08
N ALA A 84 -0.73 -6.50 1.20
CA ALA A 84 -0.90 -7.17 -0.08
C ALA A 84 -1.30 -8.65 0.07
N ALA A 85 -0.63 -9.38 0.95
CA ALA A 85 -0.97 -10.77 1.26
C ALA A 85 -2.38 -10.87 1.85
N GLY A 86 -2.72 -10.00 2.82
CA GLY A 86 -4.07 -9.95 3.40
C GLY A 86 -5.15 -9.71 2.34
N CYS A 87 -4.94 -8.71 1.48
CA CYS A 87 -5.91 -8.36 0.44
C CYS A 87 -6.08 -9.47 -0.61
N PHE A 88 -4.97 -10.09 -0.99
CA PHE A 88 -4.95 -11.23 -1.91
C PHE A 88 -5.73 -12.41 -1.35
N LEU A 89 -5.45 -12.79 -0.09
CA LEU A 89 -6.13 -13.91 0.57
C LEU A 89 -7.63 -13.68 0.70
N LEU A 90 -8.06 -12.45 1.02
CA LEU A 90 -9.49 -12.12 1.08
C LEU A 90 -10.16 -12.28 -0.28
N ALA A 91 -9.58 -11.69 -1.34
CA ALA A 91 -10.12 -11.77 -2.69
C ALA A 91 -10.19 -13.23 -3.18
N LEU A 92 -9.13 -14.00 -2.93
CA LEU A 92 -9.05 -15.41 -3.27
C LEU A 92 -10.08 -16.24 -2.51
N GLY A 93 -10.25 -16.02 -1.21
CA GLY A 93 -11.23 -16.72 -0.38
C GLY A 93 -12.66 -16.50 -0.86
N VAL A 94 -13.04 -15.24 -1.12
CA VAL A 94 -14.37 -14.92 -1.65
C VAL A 94 -14.58 -15.51 -3.04
N TRP A 95 -13.56 -15.45 -3.90
CA TRP A 95 -13.63 -16.07 -5.22
C TRP A 95 -13.83 -17.59 -5.13
N ALA A 96 -13.07 -18.28 -4.28
CA ALA A 96 -13.17 -19.73 -4.09
C ALA A 96 -14.55 -20.16 -3.55
N ILE A 97 -15.11 -19.40 -2.61
CA ILE A 97 -16.47 -19.66 -2.07
C ILE A 97 -17.52 -19.51 -3.17
N ARG A 98 -17.43 -18.46 -4.00
CA ARG A 98 -18.36 -18.24 -5.12
C ARG A 98 -18.32 -19.34 -6.17
N GLN A 99 -17.16 -19.99 -6.36
CA GLN A 99 -17.03 -21.11 -7.30
C GLN A 99 -17.63 -22.41 -6.77
N ARG A 100 -17.62 -22.65 -5.45
CA ARG A 100 -18.21 -23.85 -4.84
C ARG A 100 -19.74 -23.85 -4.81
N GLY A 101 -20.36 -22.67 -4.88
CA GLY A 101 -21.82 -22.52 -4.88
C GLY A 101 -22.44 -22.48 -6.28
N ARG A 102 -21.65 -22.72 -7.34
CA ARG A 102 -22.09 -22.88 -8.73
C ARG A 102 -21.98 -24.34 -9.14
#